data_AF-W1YKZ7-F1
#
_entry.id   AF-W1YKZ7-F1
#
_cell.length_a   1.000
_cell.length_b   1.000
_cell.length_c   1.000
_cell.angle_alpha   90.00
_cell.angle_beta   90.00
_cell.angle_gamma   90.00
#
_symmetry.space_group_name_H-M   'P 1'
#
loop_
_entity.id
_entity.type
_entity.pdbx_description
1 polymer ?
#
loop_
_entity_poly.entity_id
_entity_poly.type
_entity_poly.pdbx_seq_one_letter_code
_entity_poly.pdbx_strand_id
1 'polypeptide(L)' 'ETFKFSVNPHYRVCKTIDEVIEAINYWGEKRHELPYDTDGMVIKVNSFDDQEVLGSTAKDPKWATAYKYPPEEVETILK' A
#
# COMPACT_ATOMS: atom_id res chain seq x y z
N GLU A 1 -3.53 25.26 9.02
CA GLU A 1 -4.33 25.37 7.79
C GLU A 1 -4.37 24.02 7.11
N THR A 2 -5.52 23.60 6.58
CA THR A 2 -5.64 22.34 5.83
C THR A 2 -5.57 22.67 4.35
N PHE A 3 -4.47 22.28 3.71
CA PHE A 3 -4.31 22.44 2.26
C PHE A 3 -5.32 21.54 1.52
N LYS A 4 -5.95 22.05 0.45
CA LYS A 4 -7.05 21.39 -0.28
C LYS A 4 -6.55 20.35 -1.30
N PHE A 5 -5.55 19.55 -0.96
CA PHE A 5 -5.05 18.50 -1.83
C PHE A 5 -6.04 17.32 -1.87
N SER A 6 -6.15 16.67 -3.03
CA SER A 6 -6.89 15.41 -3.16
C SER A 6 -6.05 14.28 -2.58
N VAL A 7 -6.56 13.64 -1.51
CA VAL A 7 -5.89 12.53 -0.83
C VAL A 7 -6.80 11.32 -0.91
N ASN A 8 -6.21 10.14 -1.10
CA ASN A 8 -6.96 8.89 -1.09
C ASN A 8 -7.64 8.69 0.28
N PRO A 9 -8.96 8.44 0.37
CA PRO A 9 -9.65 8.35 1.65
C PRO A 9 -9.46 7.01 2.37
N HIS A 10 -8.80 6.04 1.73
CA HIS A 10 -8.69 4.66 2.19
C HIS A 10 -7.36 4.34 2.90
N TYR A 11 -6.53 5.35 3.19
CA TYR A 11 -5.34 5.14 4.01
C TYR A 11 -5.72 4.84 5.47
N ARG A 12 -4.89 4.05 6.15
CA ARG A 12 -5.05 3.72 7.56
C ARG A 12 -3.73 3.89 8.28
N VAL A 13 -3.76 4.50 9.47
CA VAL A 13 -2.62 4.47 10.39
C VAL A 13 -2.73 3.20 11.22
N CYS A 14 -1.75 2.33 11.10
CA CYS A 14 -1.67 1.07 11.83
C CYS A 14 -0.62 1.18 12.95
N LYS A 15 -0.94 0.68 14.15
CA LYS A 15 -0.05 0.70 15.32
C LYS A 15 0.76 -0.58 15.49
N THR A 16 0.33 -1.67 14.86
CA THR A 16 0.98 -2.98 14.92
C THR A 16 1.13 -3.56 13.53
N ILE A 17 2.02 -4.55 13.38
CA ILE A 17 2.16 -5.29 12.12
C ILE A 17 0.89 -6.08 11.78
N ASP A 18 0.17 -6.58 12.79
CA ASP A 18 -1.08 -7.31 12.57
C ASP A 18 -2.14 -6.40 11.94
N GLU A 19 -2.27 -5.15 12.39
CA GLU A 19 -3.17 -4.16 11.78
C GLU A 19 -2.78 -3.83 10.33
N VAL A 20 -1.48 -3.89 9.99
CA VAL A 20 -1.01 -3.73 8.61
C VAL A 20 -1.43 -4.93 7.76
N ILE A 21 -1.21 -6.15 8.26
CA ILE A 21 -1.59 -7.39 7.56
C ILE A 21 -3.11 -7.46 7.35
N GLU A 22 -3.90 -7.10 8.37
CA GLU A 22 -5.36 -7.00 8.25
C GLU A 22 -5.77 -6.01 7.16
N ALA A 23 -5.13 -4.84 7.07
CA ALA A 23 -5.44 -3.85 6.04
C ALA A 23 -5.08 -4.36 4.64
N ILE A 24 -3.96 -5.06 4.49
CA ILE A 24 -3.54 -5.70 3.24
C ILE A 24 -4.56 -6.74 2.79
N ASN A 25 -4.99 -7.62 3.69
CA ASN A 25 -5.97 -8.65 3.37
C ASN A 25 -7.34 -8.05 3.02
N TYR A 26 -7.79 -7.07 3.81
CA TYR A 26 -9.05 -6.36 3.56
C TYR A 26 -9.11 -5.76 2.16
N TRP A 27 -8.05 -5.04 1.75
CA TRP A 27 -7.99 -4.46 0.41
C TRP A 27 -7.68 -5.50 -0.67
N GLY A 28 -7.00 -6.59 -0.33
CA GLY A 28 -6.74 -7.70 -1.26
C GLY A 28 -8.05 -8.31 -1.77
N GLU A 29 -9.03 -8.45 -0.89
CA GLU A 29 -10.38 -8.95 -1.22
C GLU A 29 -11.25 -7.90 -1.92
N LYS A 30 -11.18 -6.64 -1.47
CA LYS A 30 -12.11 -5.57 -1.87
C LYS A 30 -11.57 -4.60 -2.92
N ARG A 31 -10.34 -4.76 -3.40
CA ARG A 31 -9.72 -3.83 -4.36
C ARG A 31 -10.58 -3.59 -5.61
N HIS A 32 -11.35 -4.58 -6.05
CA HIS A 32 -12.23 -4.46 -7.22
C HIS A 32 -13.53 -3.68 -6.96
N GLU A 33 -13.82 -3.36 -5.70
CA GLU A 33 -14.94 -2.47 -5.32
C GLU A 33 -14.55 -0.99 -5.41
N LEU A 34 -13.25 -0.69 -5.55
CA LEU A 34 -12.78 0.68 -5.71
C LEU A 34 -13.15 1.24 -7.09
N PRO A 35 -13.40 2.55 -7.21
CA PRO A 35 -13.68 3.19 -8.49
C PRO A 35 -12.41 3.35 -9.37
N TYR A 36 -11.33 2.64 -9.03
CA TYR A 36 -10.03 2.68 -9.68
C TYR A 36 -9.27 1.38 -9.44
N ASP A 37 -8.32 1.07 -10.32
CA ASP A 37 -7.46 -0.10 -10.17
C ASP A 37 -6.33 0.14 -9.17
N THR A 38 -5.95 -0.92 -8.46
CA THR A 38 -4.80 -0.94 -7.57
C THR A 38 -4.09 -2.29 -7.65
N ASP A 39 -2.77 -2.26 -7.63
CA ASP A 39 -1.91 -3.44 -7.75
C ASP A 39 -1.34 -3.90 -6.41
N GLY A 40 -1.70 -3.22 -5.31
CA GLY A 40 -1.07 -3.44 -4.02
C GLY A 40 -1.27 -2.30 -3.02
N MET A 41 -0.59 -2.42 -1.88
CA MET A 41 -0.55 -1.39 -0.85
C MET A 41 0.88 -0.92 -0.60
N VAL A 42 1.04 0.37 -0.28
CA VAL A 42 2.33 0.91 0.17
C VAL A 42 2.31 1.05 1.69
N ILE A 43 3.26 0.38 2.34
CA ILE A 43 3.43 0.40 3.79
C ILE A 43 4.56 1.40 4.08
N LYS A 44 4.34 2.29 5.05
CA LYS A 44 5.29 3.35 5.41
C LYS A 44 5.40 3.47 6.92
N VAL A 45 6.63 3.60 7.43
CA VAL A 45 6.86 4.02 8.83
C VAL A 45 6.30 5.43 9.01
N ASN A 46 5.45 5.63 10.02
CA ASN A 46 4.70 6.88 10.16
C ASN A 46 5.50 8.04 10.78
N SER A 47 6.55 7.73 11.56
CA SER A 47 7.42 8.74 12.19
C SER A 47 8.44 9.28 11.18
N PHE A 48 8.49 10.60 10.99
CA PHE A 48 9.46 11.24 10.08
C PHE A 48 10.90 11.13 10.59
N ASP A 49 11.11 11.22 11.90
CA ASP A 49 12.44 11.06 12.51
C ASP A 49 12.99 9.65 12.23
N ASP A 50 12.13 8.62 12.34
CA ASP A 50 12.53 7.24 12.03
C ASP A 50 12.81 7.07 10.53
N GLN A 51 12.07 7.75 9.65
CA GLN A 51 12.34 7.73 8.20
C GLN A 51 13.71 8.32 7.88
N GLU A 52 14.10 9.42 8.54
CA GLU A 52 15.42 10.04 8.38
C GLU A 52 16.53 9.11 8.85
N VAL A 53 16.37 8.50 10.03
CA VAL A 53 17.34 7.53 10.60
C VAL A 53 17.49 6.29 9.71
N LEU A 54 16.38 5.73 9.21
CA LEU A 54 16.40 4.56 8.33
C LEU A 54 17.04 4.89 6.98
N GLY A 55 16.77 6.10 6.46
CA GLY A 55 17.28 6.61 5.20
C GLY A 55 16.82 5.80 3.98
N SER A 56 17.64 5.83 2.92
CA SER A 56 17.38 5.11 1.67
C SER A 56 18.61 4.33 1.21
N THR A 57 18.39 3.43 0.26
CA THR A 57 19.44 2.89 -0.60
C THR A 57 19.63 3.82 -1.80
N ALA A 58 20.44 3.42 -2.78
CA ALA A 58 20.62 4.16 -4.03
C ALA A 58 19.33 4.29 -4.87
N LYS A 59 18.33 3.43 -4.63
CA LYS A 59 17.09 3.37 -5.42
C LYS A 59 15.82 3.50 -4.58
N ASP A 60 15.79 2.88 -3.40
CA ASP A 60 14.56 2.71 -2.63
C ASP A 60 14.70 3.18 -1.16
N PRO A 61 13.66 3.79 -0.57
CA PRO A 61 13.64 4.12 0.86
C PRO A 61 13.62 2.84 1.72
N LYS A 62 14.29 2.84 2.87
CA LYS A 62 14.27 1.68 3.80
C LYS A 62 13.03 1.64 4.69
N TRP A 63 12.33 2.76 4.79
CA TRP A 63 11.16 2.95 5.67
C TRP A 63 9.82 2.74 4.97
N ALA A 64 9.83 2.39 3.68
CA ALA A 64 8.62 2.10 2.93
C ALA A 64 8.82 0.92 1.98
N THR A 65 7.75 0.16 1.76
CA THR A 65 7.75 -0.94 0.80
C THR A 65 6.38 -1.07 0.13
N ALA A 66 6.39 -1.50 -1.14
CA ALA A 66 5.18 -1.80 -1.89
C ALA A 66 4.87 -3.30 -1.80
N TYR A 67 3.76 -3.63 -1.15
CA TYR A 67 3.19 -4.97 -1.15
C TYR A 67 2.30 -5.13 -2.38
N LYS A 68 2.69 -5.98 -3.33
CA LYS A 68 1.91 -6.24 -4.55
C LYS A 68 0.97 -7.43 -4.35
N TYR A 69 -0.27 -7.30 -4.81
CA TYR A 69 -1.19 -8.42 -4.84
C TYR A 69 -0.79 -9.41 -5.95
N PRO A 70 -1.04 -10.71 -5.77
CA PRO A 70 -0.78 -11.68 -6.82
C PRO A 70 -1.59 -11.34 -8.07
N PRO A 71 -0.99 -11.47 -9.27
CA PRO A 71 -1.71 -11.22 -10.50
C PRO A 71 -2.86 -12.21 -10.66
N GLU A 72 -3.95 -11.76 -11.28
CA GLU A 72 -5.03 -12.65 -11.71
C GLU A 72 -4.59 -13.39 -12.96
N GLU A 73 -4.27 -14.67 -12.80
CA GLU A 73 -3.96 -15.57 -13.91
C GLU A 73 -5.24 -16.29 -14.33
N VAL A 74 -5.62 -16.10 -15.60
CA VAL A 74 -6.75 -16.81 -16.23
C VAL A 74 -6.25 -17.56 -17.46
N GLU A 75 -6.58 -18.84 -17.56
CA GLU A 75 -6.27 -19.65 -18.73
C GLU A 75 -7.40 -19.51 -19.77
N THR A 76 -7.04 -19.39 -21.05
CA THR A 76 -8.00 -19.38 -22.15
C THR A 76 -7.52 -20.27 -23.29
N ILE A 77 -8.48 -20.79 -24.07
CA ILE A 77 -8.20 -21.60 -25.27
C ILE A 77 -8.45 -20.69 -26.48
N LEU A 78 -7.40 -20.41 -27.25
CA LEU A 78 -7.51 -19.78 -28.56
C LEU A 78 -8.19 -20.75 -29.53
N LYS A 79 -9.33 -20.34 -30.10
CA LYS A 79 -10.01 -21.04 -31.19
C LYS A 79 -9.60 -20.47 -32.54
#